data_AF-A0A227J1A5-F1
#
_entry.id   AF-A0A227J1A5-F1
#
_cell.length_a   1.000
_cell.length_b   1.000
_cell.length_c   1.000
_cell.angle_alpha   90.00
_cell.angle_beta   90.00
_cell.angle_gamma   90.00
#
_symmetry.space_group_name_H-M   'P 1'
#
loop_
_entity.id
_entity.type
_entity.pdbx_description
1 polymer ?
#
loop_
_entity_poly.entity_id
_entity_poly.type
_entity_poly.pdbx_seq_one_letter_code
_entity_poly.pdbx_strand_id
1 'polypeptide(L)'
;LVSLTMENISLRQGVVRVTGKGGKERLVPMGENAVDWIETFIQQGRPALLGETSSDVVFPSKRARQMTRQTFWHRIKYYAVIAGIDTDQLSPHV
;
A
#
# COMPACT_ATOMS: atom_id res chain seq x y z
N LEU A 1 -3.75 4.80 -1.43
CA LEU A 1 -2.86 3.69 -1.06
C LEU A 1 -3.62 2.55 -0.39
N VAL A 2 -4.19 2.75 0.80
CA VAL A 2 -4.85 1.66 1.56
C VAL A 2 -6.09 1.04 0.90
N SER A 3 -6.66 1.70 -0.11
CA SER A 3 -7.83 1.27 -0.87
C SER A 3 -7.50 0.74 -2.27
N LEU A 4 -6.21 0.53 -2.59
CA LEU A 4 -5.83 0.00 -3.90
C LEU A 4 -6.26 -1.46 -4.03
N THR A 5 -6.83 -1.79 -5.18
CA THR A 5 -7.16 -3.16 -5.59
C THR A 5 -6.15 -3.69 -6.60
N MET A 6 -6.13 -5.01 -6.83
CA MET A 6 -5.23 -5.64 -7.79
C MET A 6 -5.39 -5.07 -9.20
N GLU A 7 -6.60 -4.69 -9.60
CA GLU A 7 -6.89 -4.05 -10.89
C GLU A 7 -6.29 -2.64 -11.02
N ASN A 8 -5.98 -1.99 -9.91
CA ASN A 8 -5.36 -0.67 -9.93
C ASN A 8 -3.85 -0.74 -10.22
N ILE A 9 -3.22 -1.92 -10.20
CA ILE A 9 -1.77 -2.05 -10.34
C ILE A 9 -1.42 -2.82 -11.61
N SER A 10 -0.53 -2.24 -12.41
CA SER A 10 0.09 -2.91 -13.55
C SER A 10 1.59 -2.98 -13.34
N LEU A 11 2.08 -4.09 -12.76
CA LEU A 11 3.50 -4.31 -12.51
C LEU A 11 4.30 -4.35 -13.81
N ARG A 12 3.75 -5.00 -14.85
CA ARG A 12 4.36 -5.08 -16.18
C ARG A 12 4.62 -3.70 -16.80
N GLN A 13 3.71 -2.74 -16.58
CA GLN A 13 3.85 -1.39 -17.10
C GLN A 13 4.47 -0.43 -16.08
N GLY A 14 4.73 -0.88 -14.84
CA GLY A 14 5.26 -0.05 -13.77
C GLY A 14 4.35 1.12 -13.36
N VAL A 15 3.03 0.99 -13.51
CA VAL A 15 2.06 2.06 -13.21
C VAL A 15 0.97 1.63 -12.23
N VAL A 16 0.49 2.60 -11.45
CA VAL A 16 -0.71 2.49 -10.61
C VAL A 16 -1.79 3.45 -11.10
N ARG A 17 -3.02 2.96 -11.21
CA ARG A 17 -4.23 3.72 -11.49
C ARG A 17 -4.77 4.30 -10.19
N VAL A 18 -4.96 5.62 -10.15
CA VAL A 18 -5.49 6.32 -8.98
C VAL A 18 -6.69 7.17 -9.39
N THR A 19 -7.79 7.05 -8.66
CA THR A 19 -8.96 7.92 -8.84
C THR A 19 -8.74 9.24 -8.10
N GLY A 20 -8.76 10.34 -8.85
CA GLY A 20 -8.64 11.71 -8.35
C GLY A 20 -9.99 12.41 -8.15
N LYS A 21 -9.93 13.73 -7.94
CA LYS A 21 -11.12 14.58 -7.78
C LYS A 21 -11.98 14.54 -9.05
N GLY A 22 -13.29 14.34 -8.87
CA GLY A 22 -14.26 14.25 -9.97
C GLY A 22 -14.28 12.91 -10.70
N GLY A 23 -13.79 11.83 -10.06
CA GLY A 23 -13.83 10.48 -10.64
C GLY A 23 -12.81 10.25 -11.77
N LYS A 24 -11.96 11.24 -12.07
CA LYS A 24 -10.93 11.12 -13.09
C LYS A 24 -9.84 10.16 -12.65
N GLU A 25 -9.52 9.20 -13.50
CA GLU A 25 -8.43 8.27 -13.28
C GLU A 25 -7.12 8.84 -13.85
N ARG A 26 -6.01 8.57 -13.16
CA ARG A 26 -4.66 8.89 -13.62
C ARG A 26 -3.76 7.68 -13.45
N LEU A 27 -2.84 7.50 -14.39
CA LEU A 27 -1.74 6.54 -14.26
C LEU A 27 -0.54 7.25 -13.64
N VAL A 28 0.00 6.68 -12.57
CA VAL A 28 1.16 7.19 -11.85
C VAL A 28 2.27 6.15 -11.95
N PRO A 29 3.45 6.48 -12.49
CA PRO A 29 4.61 5.58 -12.48
C PRO A 29 5.03 5.24 -11.04
N MET A 30 5.28 3.97 -10.75
CA MET A 30 5.67 3.50 -9.41
C MET A 30 7.18 3.58 -9.16
N GLY A 31 8.00 3.57 -10.22
CA GLY A 31 9.45 3.44 -10.13
C GLY A 31 9.89 1.99 -9.88
N GLU A 32 11.10 1.64 -10.33
CA GLU A 32 11.60 0.25 -10.35
C GLU A 32 11.60 -0.39 -8.96
N ASN A 33 12.19 0.28 -7.96
CA ASN A 33 12.21 -0.21 -6.58
C ASN A 33 10.81 -0.51 -6.04
N ALA A 34 9.80 0.31 -6.34
CA ALA A 34 8.46 0.07 -5.85
C ALA A 34 7.82 -1.14 -6.54
N VAL A 35 8.07 -1.34 -7.85
CA VAL A 35 7.62 -2.53 -8.59
C VAL A 35 8.18 -3.79 -7.93
N ASP A 36 9.50 -3.82 -7.68
CA ASP A 36 10.17 -4.99 -7.09
C ASP A 36 9.62 -5.33 -5.71
N TRP A 37 9.44 -4.32 -4.84
CA TRP A 37 8.88 -4.53 -3.50
C TRP A 37 7.41 -4.94 -3.53
N ILE A 38 6.61 -4.38 -4.44
CA ILE A 38 5.20 -4.76 -4.58
C ILE A 38 5.08 -6.18 -5.13
N GLU A 39 5.90 -6.56 -6.12
CA GLU A 39 5.91 -7.92 -6.66
C GLU A 39 6.28 -8.93 -5.56
N THR A 40 7.38 -8.68 -4.85
CA THR A 40 7.82 -9.50 -3.71
C THR A 40 6.72 -9.62 -2.67
N PHE A 41 6.07 -8.51 -2.32
CA PHE A 41 4.98 -8.50 -1.36
C PHE A 41 3.76 -9.30 -1.85
N ILE A 42 3.34 -9.15 -3.11
CA ILE A 42 2.20 -9.89 -3.67
C ILE A 42 2.47 -11.40 -3.68
N GLN A 43 3.70 -11.82 -3.99
CA GLN A 43 4.07 -13.23 -4.05
C GLN A 43 4.26 -13.86 -2.67
N GLN A 44 4.85 -13.14 -1.71
CA GLN A 44 5.31 -13.73 -0.45
C GLN A 44 4.57 -13.19 0.77
N GLY A 45 4.37 -11.88 0.86
CA GLY A 45 3.78 -11.23 2.04
C GLY A 45 2.25 -11.28 2.09
N ARG A 46 1.60 -11.05 0.96
CA ARG A 46 0.14 -10.96 0.83
C ARG A 46 -0.57 -12.29 1.11
N PRO A 47 -0.10 -13.46 0.62
CA PRO A 47 -0.73 -14.75 0.94
C PRO A 47 -0.72 -15.02 2.45
N ALA A 48 0.36 -14.67 3.15
CA ALA A 48 0.45 -14.84 4.60
C ALA A 48 -0.55 -13.97 5.40
N LEU A 49 -0.99 -12.83 4.83
CA LEU A 49 -1.99 -11.95 5.46
C LEU A 49 -3.44 -12.36 5.13
N LEU A 50 -3.64 -13.01 3.99
CA LEU A 50 -4.96 -13.46 3.54
C LEU A 50 -5.33 -14.84 4.10
N GLY A 51 -4.35 -15.74 4.24
CA GLY A 51 -4.61 -17.14 4.55
C GLY A 51 -5.56 -17.75 3.51
N GLU A 52 -6.70 -18.25 3.97
CA GLU A 52 -7.74 -18.84 3.10
C GLU A 52 -8.72 -17.80 2.53
N THR A 53 -8.62 -16.53 2.94
CA THR A 53 -9.57 -15.49 2.53
C THR A 53 -9.20 -14.93 1.16
N SER A 54 -10.17 -14.86 0.24
CA SER A 54 -10.01 -14.12 -1.01
C SER A 54 -10.33 -12.64 -0.83
N SER A 55 -9.49 -11.78 -1.40
CA SER A 55 -9.70 -10.33 -1.45
C SER A 55 -9.00 -9.78 -2.68
N ASP A 56 -9.50 -8.67 -3.21
CA ASP A 56 -8.89 -7.87 -4.28
C ASP A 56 -7.99 -6.76 -3.74
N VAL A 57 -8.00 -6.50 -2.43
CA VAL A 57 -7.18 -5.46 -1.80
C VAL A 57 -5.70 -5.82 -1.92
N VAL A 58 -4.89 -4.86 -2.36
CA VAL A 58 -3.44 -5.03 -2.50
C VAL A 58 -2.79 -5.22 -1.13
N PHE A 59 -3.09 -4.32 -0.19
CA PHE A 59 -2.50 -4.28 1.16
C PHE A 59 -3.54 -4.64 2.24
N PRO A 60 -3.86 -5.92 2.44
CA PRO A 60 -4.77 -6.33 3.52
C PRO A 60 -4.11 -6.17 4.89
N SER A 61 -4.93 -6.00 5.92
CA SER A 61 -4.51 -6.08 7.32
C SER A 61 -4.27 -7.55 7.72
N LYS A 62 -3.71 -7.76 8.93
CA LYS A 62 -3.62 -9.09 9.56
C LYS A 62 -4.96 -9.83 9.72
N ARG A 63 -6.09 -9.14 9.57
CA ARG A 63 -7.45 -9.71 9.61
C ARG A 63 -8.02 -9.95 8.20
N ALA A 64 -7.18 -9.97 7.17
CA ALA A 64 -7.55 -10.10 5.76
C ALA A 64 -8.56 -9.05 5.25
N ARG A 65 -8.58 -7.85 5.87
CA ARG A 65 -9.48 -6.73 5.49
C ARG A 65 -8.72 -5.50 5.09
N GLN A 66 -9.34 -4.65 4.27
CA GLN A 66 -8.80 -3.34 3.92
C GLN A 66 -8.41 -2.53 5.17
N MET A 67 -7.20 -1.97 5.15
CA MET A 67 -6.73 -1.08 6.22
C MET A 67 -7.41 0.29 6.13
N THR A 68 -7.58 0.94 7.28
CA THR A 68 -7.90 2.38 7.31
C THR A 68 -6.60 3.19 7.25
N ARG A 69 -6.70 4.45 6.83
CA ARG A 69 -5.56 5.39 6.84
C ARG A 69 -4.90 5.47 8.22
N GLN A 70 -5.69 5.44 9.29
CA GLN A 70 -5.20 5.51 10.66
C GLN A 70 -4.41 4.26 11.06
N THR A 71 -4.91 3.06 10.74
CA THR A 71 -4.17 1.81 11.02
C THR A 71 -2.85 1.73 10.24
N PHE A 72 -2.83 2.27 9.02
CA PHE A 72 -1.62 2.36 8.23
C PHE A 72 -0.65 3.39 8.81
N TRP A 73 -1.16 4.54 9.27
CA TRP A 73 -0.36 5.57 9.94
C TRP A 73 0.34 5.05 11.21
N HIS A 74 -0.32 4.21 11.99
CA HIS A 74 0.34 3.56 13.14
C HIS A 74 1.54 2.70 12.72
N ARG A 75 1.51 2.06 11.55
CA ARG A 75 2.67 1.31 11.01
C ARG A 75 3.78 2.24 10.57
N ILE A 76 3.46 3.38 9.96
CA ILE A 76 4.44 4.40 9.60
C ILE A 76 5.13 4.93 10.86
N LYS A 77 4.37 5.32 11.89
CA LYS A 77 4.94 5.78 13.17
C LYS A 77 5.83 4.73 13.81
N TYR A 78 5.43 3.46 13.79
CA TYR A 78 6.26 2.37 14.30
C TYR A 78 7.63 2.29 13.60
N TYR A 79 7.65 2.36 12.28
CA TYR A 79 8.93 2.34 11.53
C TYR A 79 9.73 3.64 11.69
N ALA A 80 9.07 4.78 11.88
CA ALA A 80 9.73 6.05 12.18
C ALA A 80 10.50 5.96 13.51
N VAL A 81 9.91 5.39 14.56
CA VAL A 81 10.61 5.16 15.85
C VAL A 81 11.84 4.27 15.66
N ILE A 82 11.72 3.17 14.91
CA ILE A 82 12.84 2.26 14.64
C ILE A 82 13.96 2.97 13.86
N ALA A 83 13.60 3.85 12.92
CA ALA A 83 14.53 4.64 12.14
C ALA A 83 15.12 5.84 12.91
N GLY A 84 14.72 6.07 14.17
CA GLY A 84 15.16 7.22 14.97
C GLY A 84 14.57 8.56 14.52
N ILE A 85 13.45 8.54 13.82
CA ILE A 85 12.72 9.74 13.36
C ILE A 85 11.74 10.17 14.44
N ASP A 86 11.73 11.48 14.75
CA ASP A 86 10.76 12.08 15.67
C ASP A 86 9.33 11.97 15.09
N THR A 87 8.49 11.21 15.78
CA THR A 87 7.12 10.95 15.36
C THR A 87 6.15 12.10 15.58
N ASP A 88 6.53 13.10 16.38
CA ASP A 88 5.70 14.27 16.66
C ASP A 88 5.78 15.30 15.54
N GLN A 89 6.88 15.31 14.78
CA GLN A 89 7.03 16.12 13.57
C GLN A 89 6.54 15.43 12.29
N LEU A 90 6.29 14.12 12.35
CA LEU A 90 5.87 13.34 11.19
C LEU A 90 4.39 13.58 10.87
N SER A 91 4.09 13.93 9.63
CA SER A 91 2.73 14.16 9.15
C SER A 91 2.46 13.40 7.83
N PRO A 92 1.20 13.09 7.48
CA PRO A 92 0.92 12.39 6.23
C PRO A 92 1.31 13.15 4.96
N HIS A 93 1.68 14.43 5.09
CA HIS A 93 2.10 15.31 4.00
C HIS A 93 3.59 15.65 4.05
N VAL A 94 4.26 15.42 5.18
CA VAL A 94 5.63 15.87 5.50
C VAL A 94 6.27 14.84 6.41
#